data_AF-A0A2L2Z496-F1
#
_entry.id   AF-A0A2L2Z496-F1
#
_cell.length_a   1.000
_cell.length_b   1.000
_cell.length_c   1.000
_cell.angle_alpha   90.00
_cell.angle_beta   90.00
_cell.angle_gamma   90.00
#
_symmetry.space_group_name_H-M   'P 1'
#
loop_
_entity.id
_entity.type
_entity.pdbx_description
1 polymer ?
#
loop_
_entity_poly.entity_id
_entity_poly.type
_entity_poly.pdbx_seq_one_letter_code
_entity_poly.pdbx_strand_id
1 'polypeptide(L)'
;GHAGAPNDKTVEDGDVCHIAMGGEYYCYASDINCSFPANGKFTVDQNLIYNAVLASRRAVFKEVKPGENWVEMHKLADRVHLEELKKGGSLKGDIEELMAVRLGASFMPLGLGHFIGIDSHDVGGYLVGSPPRPAED
;
A
#
# COMPACT_ATOMS: atom_id res chain seq x y z
N GLY A 1 -15.76 -0.51 0.48
CA GLY A 1 -16.73 0.05 1.43
C GLY A 1 -16.19 1.30 2.04
N HIS A 2 -16.63 2.44 1.51
CA HIS A 2 -16.62 3.72 2.19
C HIS A 2 -18.06 3.99 2.62
N ALA A 3 -18.34 4.85 3.62
CA ALA A 3 -19.70 5.11 4.08
C ALA A 3 -20.67 5.53 2.93
N GLY A 4 -20.15 6.12 1.86
CA GLY A 4 -20.89 6.45 0.64
C GLY A 4 -21.05 5.33 -0.41
N ALA A 5 -20.55 4.12 -0.16
CA ALA A 5 -20.62 2.97 -1.06
C ALA A 5 -20.72 1.65 -0.25
N PRO A 6 -21.95 1.19 0.09
CA PRO A 6 -22.21 0.23 1.15
C PRO A 6 -21.91 -1.25 0.82
N ASN A 7 -20.96 -1.51 -0.08
CA ASN A 7 -20.56 -2.87 -0.53
C ASN A 7 -21.71 -3.71 -1.13
N ASP A 8 -22.60 -3.09 -1.90
CA ASP A 8 -23.77 -3.71 -2.53
C ASP A 8 -23.52 -4.15 -3.99
N LYS A 9 -22.30 -3.98 -4.50
CA LYS A 9 -21.91 -4.48 -5.82
C LYS A 9 -21.88 -6.03 -5.83
N THR A 10 -22.55 -6.63 -6.81
CA THR A 10 -22.39 -8.05 -7.14
C THR A 10 -20.94 -8.34 -7.58
N VAL A 11 -20.33 -9.35 -6.97
CA VAL A 11 -19.01 -9.84 -7.36
C VAL A 11 -19.17 -10.71 -8.60
N GLU A 12 -18.45 -10.36 -9.67
CA GLU A 12 -18.53 -11.03 -10.97
C GLU A 12 -17.33 -11.95 -11.20
N ASP A 13 -17.48 -12.90 -12.13
CA ASP A 13 -16.34 -13.70 -12.59
C ASP A 13 -15.28 -12.80 -13.24
N GLY A 14 -14.01 -13.04 -12.89
CA GLY A 14 -12.87 -12.23 -13.32
C GLY A 14 -12.59 -10.99 -12.46
N ASP A 15 -13.45 -10.62 -11.50
CA ASP A 15 -13.16 -9.53 -10.57
C ASP A 15 -11.97 -9.85 -9.66
N VAL A 16 -11.27 -8.79 -9.21
CA VAL A 16 -10.36 -8.85 -8.05
C VAL A 16 -11.11 -8.31 -6.84
N CYS A 17 -11.24 -9.14 -5.81
CA CYS A 17 -11.73 -8.71 -4.52
C CYS A 17 -10.58 -8.06 -3.74
N HIS A 18 -10.78 -6.83 -3.27
CA HIS A 18 -9.92 -6.18 -2.30
C HIS A 18 -10.73 -5.95 -1.02
N ILE A 19 -10.32 -6.63 0.05
CA ILE A 19 -11.03 -6.67 1.32
C ILE A 19 -10.13 -6.03 2.37
N ALA A 20 -10.49 -4.81 2.76
CA ALA A 20 -9.93 -4.07 3.89
C ALA A 20 -10.87 -4.25 5.08
N MET A 21 -10.50 -5.12 6.03
CA MET A 21 -11.33 -5.40 7.20
C MET A 21 -10.48 -5.55 8.45
N GLY A 22 -11.06 -5.10 9.55
CA GLY A 22 -10.47 -5.12 10.87
C GLY A 22 -11.52 -5.47 11.91
N GLY A 23 -11.05 -5.88 13.08
CA GLY A 23 -11.88 -6.00 14.27
C GLY A 23 -11.19 -5.32 15.45
N GLU A 24 -11.95 -5.05 16.50
CA GLU A 24 -11.39 -4.67 17.79
C GLU A 24 -11.53 -5.80 18.80
N TYR A 25 -10.52 -5.97 19.65
CA TYR A 25 -10.61 -6.86 20.80
C TYR A 25 -10.10 -6.12 22.03
N TYR A 26 -10.96 -6.00 23.03
CA TYR A 26 -10.68 -5.21 24.24
C TYR A 26 -10.14 -3.80 23.91
N CYS A 27 -10.85 -3.13 23.00
CA CYS A 27 -10.54 -1.79 22.48
C CYS A 27 -9.21 -1.66 21.71
N TYR A 28 -8.51 -2.75 21.37
CA TYR A 28 -7.37 -2.71 20.45
C TYR A 28 -7.81 -3.08 19.05
N ALA A 29 -7.53 -2.22 18.09
CA ALA A 29 -7.86 -2.39 16.69
C ALA A 29 -6.89 -3.35 15.99
N SER A 30 -7.39 -3.98 14.94
CA SER A 30 -6.62 -4.68 13.91
C SER A 30 -7.07 -4.17 12.54
N ASP A 31 -6.17 -4.16 11.56
CA ASP A 31 -6.46 -3.72 10.19
C ASP A 31 -5.70 -4.61 9.22
N ILE A 32 -6.43 -5.39 8.43
CA ILE A 32 -5.85 -6.36 7.49
C ILE A 32 -6.50 -6.18 6.12
N ASN A 33 -5.63 -6.16 5.12
CA ASN A 33 -6.01 -6.02 3.73
C ASN A 33 -5.63 -7.29 2.95
N CYS A 34 -6.61 -7.89 2.27
CA CYS A 34 -6.43 -9.07 1.42
C CYS A 34 -6.94 -8.79 0.01
N SER A 35 -6.11 -9.11 -1.00
CA SER A 35 -6.48 -9.01 -2.41
C SER A 35 -6.40 -10.38 -3.08
N PHE A 36 -7.46 -10.79 -3.79
CA PHE A 36 -7.54 -12.09 -4.45
C PHE A 36 -8.56 -12.10 -5.59
N PRO A 37 -8.41 -12.99 -6.60
CA PRO A 37 -9.38 -13.12 -7.68
C PRO A 37 -10.67 -13.78 -7.18
N ALA A 38 -11.83 -13.23 -7.53
CA ALA A 38 -13.14 -13.73 -7.11
C ALA A 38 -13.37 -15.21 -7.50
N ASN A 39 -12.84 -15.61 -8.66
CA ASN A 39 -12.95 -16.96 -9.20
C ASN A 39 -11.80 -17.91 -8.77
N GLY A 40 -10.92 -17.46 -7.86
CA GLY A 40 -9.81 -18.26 -7.33
C GLY A 40 -8.59 -18.40 -8.25
N LYS A 41 -8.57 -17.77 -9.43
CA LYS A 41 -7.42 -17.85 -10.35
C LYS A 41 -7.05 -16.49 -10.92
N PHE A 42 -5.82 -16.06 -10.64
CA PHE A 42 -5.29 -14.81 -11.19
C PHE A 42 -5.11 -14.91 -12.71
N THR A 43 -5.51 -13.87 -13.43
CA THR A 43 -5.08 -13.64 -14.81
C THR A 43 -3.63 -13.16 -14.85
N VAL A 44 -3.03 -13.08 -16.04
CA VAL A 44 -1.66 -12.56 -16.21
C VAL A 44 -1.53 -11.14 -15.67
N ASP A 45 -2.46 -10.25 -16.02
CA ASP A 45 -2.43 -8.85 -15.60
C ASP A 45 -2.67 -8.70 -14.09
N GLN A 46 -3.62 -9.44 -13.52
CA GLN A 46 -3.87 -9.41 -12.08
C GLN A 46 -2.66 -9.93 -11.29
N ASN A 47 -1.99 -10.98 -11.80
CA ASN A 47 -0.81 -11.56 -11.18
C ASN A 47 0.39 -10.59 -11.22
N LEU A 48 0.54 -9.83 -12.32
CA LEU A 48 1.56 -8.78 -12.42
C LEU A 48 1.38 -7.74 -11.30
N ILE A 49 0.18 -7.15 -11.19
CA ILE A 49 -0.10 -6.13 -10.17
C ILE A 49 0.02 -6.69 -8.75
N TYR A 50 -0.53 -7.89 -8.50
CA TYR A 50 -0.44 -8.54 -7.19
C TYR A 50 1.02 -8.77 -6.77
N ASN A 51 1.87 -9.25 -7.66
CA ASN A 51 3.28 -9.49 -7.34
C ASN A 51 4.07 -8.19 -7.16
N ALA A 52 3.73 -7.11 -7.86
CA ALA A 52 4.34 -5.80 -7.64
C ALA A 52 4.11 -5.32 -6.19
N VAL A 53 2.87 -5.40 -5.70
CA VAL A 53 2.52 -5.06 -4.31
C VAL A 53 3.12 -6.05 -3.30
N LEU A 54 3.17 -7.34 -3.62
CA LEU A 54 3.80 -8.34 -2.77
C LEU A 54 5.32 -8.10 -2.64
N ALA A 55 5.97 -7.70 -3.73
CA ALA A 55 7.39 -7.37 -3.75
C ALA A 55 7.68 -6.13 -2.89
N SER A 56 6.91 -5.06 -3.02
CA SER A 56 7.08 -3.85 -2.21
C SER A 56 6.86 -4.12 -0.72
N ARG A 57 5.81 -4.87 -0.36
CA ARG A 57 5.56 -5.30 1.02
C ARG A 57 6.76 -6.06 1.61
N ARG A 58 7.31 -7.01 0.86
CA ARG A 58 8.48 -7.81 1.28
C ARG A 58 9.74 -6.94 1.41
N ALA A 59 9.95 -5.99 0.50
CA ALA A 59 11.08 -5.07 0.56
C ALA A 59 11.00 -4.17 1.80
N VAL A 60 9.85 -3.55 2.06
CA VAL A 60 9.62 -2.73 3.26
C VAL A 60 9.83 -3.56 4.53
N PHE A 61 9.22 -4.74 4.64
CA PHE A 61 9.35 -5.60 5.82
C PHE A 61 10.79 -6.02 6.12
N LYS A 62 11.64 -6.09 5.10
CA LYS A 62 13.05 -6.42 5.27
C LYS A 62 13.86 -5.24 5.83
N GLU A 63 13.50 -4.01 5.47
CA GLU A 63 14.25 -2.82 5.86
C GLU A 63 13.76 -2.19 7.17
N VAL A 64 12.47 -2.35 7.51
CA VAL A 64 11.89 -1.79 8.74
C VAL A 64 12.60 -2.33 9.98
N LYS A 65 13.30 -1.43 10.68
CA LYS A 65 14.03 -1.67 11.93
C LYS A 65 14.21 -0.33 12.69
N PRO A 66 14.61 -0.35 13.97
CA PRO A 66 14.85 0.87 14.73
C PRO A 66 15.86 1.80 14.04
N GLY A 67 15.55 3.10 14.01
CA GLY A 67 16.39 4.14 13.39
C GLY A 67 16.05 4.47 11.94
N GLU A 68 15.21 3.67 11.28
CA GLU A 68 14.77 3.95 9.91
C GLU A 68 13.67 5.01 9.83
N ASN A 69 13.55 5.65 8.67
CA ASN A 69 12.55 6.67 8.38
C ASN A 69 11.38 6.10 7.58
N TRP A 70 10.15 6.30 8.05
CA TRP A 70 8.93 5.83 7.39
C TRP A 70 8.71 6.40 5.98
N VAL A 71 9.16 7.64 5.72
CA VAL A 71 9.12 8.26 4.39
C VAL A 71 9.99 7.51 3.39
N GLU A 72 11.16 7.07 3.84
CA GLU A 72 12.07 6.30 2.99
C GLU A 72 11.50 4.91 2.70
N MET A 73 10.69 4.35 3.62
CA MET A 73 9.92 3.13 3.35
C MET A 73 8.83 3.37 2.30
N HIS A 74 8.12 4.51 2.35
CA HIS A 74 7.15 4.88 1.32
C HIS A 74 7.80 5.00 -0.07
N LYS A 75 8.93 5.71 -0.15
CA LYS A 75 9.71 5.85 -1.39
C LYS A 75 10.28 4.50 -1.89
N LEU A 76 10.69 3.62 -0.99
CA LEU A 76 11.12 2.27 -1.32
C LEU A 76 9.97 1.47 -1.96
N ALA A 77 8.77 1.52 -1.37
CA ALA A 77 7.61 0.85 -1.94
C ALA A 77 7.27 1.39 -3.34
N ASP A 78 7.27 2.71 -3.51
CA ASP A 78 7.06 3.37 -4.80
C ASP A 78 8.06 2.93 -5.87
N ARG A 79 9.35 2.92 -5.52
CA ARG A 79 10.41 2.45 -6.42
C ARG A 79 10.15 1.01 -6.87
N VAL A 80 9.83 0.11 -5.93
CA VAL A 80 9.57 -1.30 -6.24
C VAL A 80 8.33 -1.45 -7.13
N HIS A 81 7.27 -0.67 -6.89
CA HIS A 81 6.10 -0.66 -7.76
C HIS A 81 6.48 -0.27 -9.20
N LEU A 82 7.23 0.82 -9.38
CA LEU A 82 7.65 1.29 -10.69
C LEU A 82 8.57 0.29 -11.40
N GLU A 83 9.49 -0.34 -10.67
CA GLU A 83 10.38 -1.38 -11.19
C GLU A 83 9.62 -2.61 -11.67
N GLU A 84 8.68 -3.13 -10.88
CA GLU A 84 7.90 -4.31 -11.25
C GLU A 84 6.90 -4.01 -12.39
N LEU A 85 6.28 -2.82 -12.40
CA LEU A 85 5.43 -2.38 -13.51
C LEU A 85 6.22 -2.19 -14.81
N LYS A 86 7.45 -1.67 -14.74
CA LYS A 86 8.35 -1.56 -15.89
C LYS A 86 8.76 -2.94 -16.40
N LYS A 87 9.14 -3.84 -15.49
CA LYS A 87 9.50 -5.24 -15.80
C LYS A 87 8.34 -6.02 -16.43
N GLY A 88 7.11 -5.75 -15.98
CA GLY A 88 5.88 -6.29 -16.57
C GLY A 88 5.47 -5.67 -17.91
N GLY A 89 6.18 -4.63 -18.37
CA GLY A 89 5.91 -3.95 -19.64
C GLY A 89 4.80 -2.89 -19.58
N SER A 90 4.24 -2.62 -18.40
CA SER A 90 3.20 -1.59 -18.20
C SER A 90 3.77 -0.16 -18.17
N LEU A 91 5.06 0.00 -17.85
CA LEU A 91 5.75 1.29 -17.81
C LEU A 91 7.01 1.30 -18.69
N LYS A 92 7.38 2.49 -19.14
CA LYS A 92 8.61 2.77 -19.89
C LYS A 92 9.29 4.01 -19.29
N GLY A 93 10.61 4.10 -19.45
CA GLY A 93 11.41 5.20 -18.91
C GLY A 93 12.45 4.74 -17.89
N ASP A 94 13.28 5.66 -17.42
CA ASP A 94 14.27 5.42 -16.37
C ASP A 94 13.63 5.50 -14.97
N ILE A 95 14.02 4.64 -14.03
CA ILE A 95 13.38 4.60 -12.71
C ILE A 95 13.64 5.89 -11.92
N GLU A 96 14.83 6.48 -12.02
CA GLU A 96 15.14 7.72 -11.31
C GLU A 96 14.32 8.90 -11.85
N GLU A 97 14.12 8.96 -13.17
CA GLU A 97 13.24 9.96 -13.79
C GLU A 97 11.79 9.81 -13.32
N LEU A 98 11.28 8.57 -13.25
CA LEU A 98 9.91 8.29 -12.79
C LEU A 98 9.73 8.61 -11.30
N MET A 99 10.75 8.35 -10.47
CA MET A 99 10.77 8.74 -9.05
C MET A 99 10.82 10.26 -8.89
N ALA A 100 11.64 10.96 -9.69
CA ALA A 100 11.78 12.42 -9.63
C ALA A 100 10.46 13.16 -9.92
N VAL A 101 9.63 12.61 -10.80
CA VAL A 101 8.28 13.16 -11.09
C VAL A 101 7.18 12.59 -10.19
N ARG A 102 7.53 11.80 -9.17
CA ARG A 102 6.61 11.15 -8.23
C ARG A 102 5.53 10.32 -8.91
N LEU A 103 5.89 9.58 -9.98
CA LEU A 103 4.89 8.78 -10.71
C LEU A 103 4.25 7.69 -9.82
N GLY A 104 4.98 7.17 -8.83
CA GLY A 104 4.48 6.18 -7.86
C GLY A 104 3.18 6.61 -7.17
N ALA A 105 3.05 7.89 -6.83
CA ALA A 105 1.85 8.47 -6.22
C ALA A 105 0.60 8.38 -7.10
N SER A 106 0.74 8.19 -8.42
CA SER A 106 -0.40 7.92 -9.31
C SER A 106 -0.99 6.52 -9.11
N PHE A 107 -0.18 5.57 -8.62
CA PHE A 107 -0.56 4.19 -8.38
C PHE A 107 -0.82 3.90 -6.89
N MET A 108 -0.10 4.58 -5.99
CA MET A 108 -0.28 4.52 -4.55
C MET A 108 -0.46 5.95 -3.99
N PRO A 109 -1.67 6.55 -4.13
CA PRO A 109 -1.92 7.92 -3.68
C PRO A 109 -2.08 8.06 -2.16
N LEU A 110 -2.09 6.95 -1.44
CA LEU A 110 -2.24 6.87 0.01
C LEU A 110 -0.85 6.72 0.66
N GLY A 111 -0.72 7.13 1.92
CA GLY A 111 0.47 6.82 2.71
C GLY A 111 0.70 5.32 2.80
N LEU A 112 1.97 4.90 2.91
CA LEU A 112 2.34 3.48 2.93
C LEU A 112 1.66 2.70 4.09
N GLY A 113 1.42 3.39 5.20
CA GLY A 113 0.74 2.87 6.38
C GLY A 113 0.78 3.88 7.52
N HIS A 114 0.20 3.50 8.65
CA HIS A 114 0.00 4.35 9.83
C HIS A 114 0.26 3.56 11.12
N PHE A 115 0.32 4.28 12.24
CA PHE A 115 0.26 3.63 13.55
C PHE A 115 -1.11 3.02 13.79
N ILE A 116 -1.11 1.93 14.56
CA ILE A 116 -2.30 1.17 14.94
C ILE A 116 -2.18 0.78 16.42
N GLY A 117 -3.29 0.90 17.14
CA GLY A 117 -3.35 0.62 18.57
C GLY A 117 -4.79 0.58 19.05
N ILE A 118 -5.20 1.53 19.88
CA ILE A 118 -6.60 1.62 20.33
C ILE A 118 -7.48 2.09 19.16
N ASP A 119 -7.05 3.15 18.47
CA ASP A 119 -7.66 3.59 17.23
C ASP A 119 -7.00 2.88 16.03
N SER A 120 -7.77 2.66 14.95
CA SER A 120 -7.22 2.07 13.71
C SER A 120 -6.15 2.96 13.08
N HIS A 121 -6.37 4.27 13.11
CA HIS A 121 -5.35 5.29 12.88
C HIS A 121 -4.94 5.89 14.23
N ASP A 122 -3.94 5.28 14.85
CA ASP A 122 -3.58 5.60 16.23
C ASP A 122 -2.83 6.92 16.37
N VAL A 123 -2.82 7.44 17.60
CA VAL A 123 -2.19 8.71 17.96
C VAL A 123 -0.66 8.69 17.82
N GLY A 124 -0.04 9.87 17.85
CA GLY A 124 1.42 9.99 17.96
C GLY A 124 2.21 10.01 16.64
N GLY A 125 1.55 9.95 15.49
CA GLY A 125 2.21 10.04 14.18
C GLY A 125 3.01 11.34 13.96
N TYR A 126 2.50 12.47 14.47
CA TYR A 126 3.16 13.77 14.38
C TYR A 126 3.08 14.52 15.71
N LEU A 127 4.17 14.50 16.48
CA LEU A 127 4.29 15.16 17.78
C LEU A 127 5.31 16.30 17.73
N VAL A 128 5.08 17.32 18.55
CA VAL A 128 6.05 18.42 18.75
C VAL A 128 7.34 17.83 19.34
N GLY A 129 8.49 18.08 18.70
CA GLY A 129 9.79 17.58 19.14
C GLY A 129 10.10 16.12 18.75
N SER A 130 9.19 15.45 18.06
CA SER A 130 9.48 14.21 17.31
C SER A 130 9.86 14.58 15.86
N PRO A 131 10.43 13.66 15.04
CA PRO A 131 10.85 14.00 13.69
C PRO A 131 9.78 14.82 12.96
N PRO A 132 10.15 15.94 12.31
CA PRO A 132 9.18 16.86 11.74
C PRO A 132 8.31 16.14 10.73
N ARG A 133 7.05 16.56 10.63
CA ARG A 133 6.18 16.10 9.54
C ARG A 133 6.92 16.33 8.21
N PRO A 134 7.07 15.30 7.37
CA PRO A 134 7.70 15.44 6.07
C PRO A 134 7.04 16.55 5.26
N ALA A 135 7.85 17.39 4.60
CA ALA A 135 7.34 18.43 3.72
C ALA A 135 6.90 17.87 2.35
N GLU A 136 7.26 16.61 2.08
CA GLU A 136 6.92 15.87 0.87
C GLU A 136 6.18 14.60 1.31
N ASP A 137 5.02 14.35 0.69
CA ASP A 137 4.27 13.09 0.83
C ASP A 137 4.92 11.96 0.01
#